data_AF-A0A0Q3P9C9-F1
#
_entry.id   AF-A0A0Q3P9C9-F1
#
_cell.length_a   1.000
_cell.length_b   1.000
_cell.length_c   1.000
_cell.angle_alpha   90.00
_cell.angle_beta   90.00
_cell.angle_gamma   90.00
#
_symmetry.space_group_name_H-M   'P 1'
#
loop_
_entity.id
_entity.type
_entity.pdbx_description
1 polymer ?
#
loop_
_entity_poly.entity_id
_entity_poly.type
_entity_poly.pdbx_seq_one_letter_code
_entity_poly.pdbx_strand_id
1 'polypeptide(L)'
;MYKITPDNLTRIQLSIERIKNNTEDYDLDSVPIIIADVEHAQIISPENKVLERAYLTSFGAVKGNIIYDNSIFHLIVLNFEYIKMFDLNNEELDGVLSHELGHIFNKYKFEKVPTYLDLIGGKASIEDIEKIKKNNRNNNEFYADHFSKITRNSEGLIRCINKFIKSEIFDNEDLFTLRIAALNSDQIYRGEVHRAHL
;
A
#
# COMPACT_ATOMS: atom_id res chain seq x y z
N MET A 1 8.56 -21.16 -1.23
CA MET A 1 8.88 -20.34 -2.42
C MET A 1 7.78 -20.50 -3.44
N TYR A 2 6.76 -19.65 -3.33
CA TYR A 2 5.59 -19.65 -4.22
C TYR A 2 5.84 -18.73 -5.41
N LYS A 3 5.72 -19.27 -6.62
CA LYS A 3 5.83 -18.50 -7.86
C LYS A 3 4.46 -17.99 -8.30
N ILE A 4 4.42 -16.83 -8.94
CA ILE A 4 3.29 -16.43 -9.77
C ILE A 4 3.01 -17.56 -10.78
N THR A 5 1.84 -18.17 -10.65
CA THR A 5 1.30 -19.12 -11.61
C THR A 5 0.46 -18.39 -12.67
N PRO A 6 0.18 -19.01 -13.83
CA PRO A 6 -0.78 -18.46 -14.80
C PRO A 6 -2.14 -18.13 -14.18
N ASP A 7 -2.60 -18.94 -13.22
CA ASP A 7 -3.85 -18.69 -12.49
C ASP A 7 -3.76 -17.43 -11.62
N ASN A 8 -2.64 -17.23 -10.92
CA ASN A 8 -2.40 -16.02 -10.12
C ASN A 8 -2.32 -14.76 -11.00
N LEU A 9 -1.68 -14.84 -12.18
CA LEU A 9 -1.65 -13.73 -13.15
C LEU A 9 -3.05 -13.35 -13.60
N THR A 10 -3.83 -14.35 -14.02
CA THR A 10 -5.21 -14.15 -14.48
C THR A 10 -6.04 -13.49 -13.37
N ARG A 11 -5.86 -13.97 -12.13
CA ARG A 11 -6.56 -13.43 -10.96
C ARG A 11 -6.19 -11.96 -10.70
N ILE A 12 -4.90 -11.61 -10.74
CA ILE A 12 -4.43 -10.22 -10.61
C ILE A 12 -5.01 -9.35 -11.73
N GLN A 13 -4.94 -9.79 -12.99
CA GLN A 13 -5.44 -9.02 -14.14
C GLN A 13 -6.93 -8.70 -13.98
N LEU A 14 -7.74 -9.71 -13.65
CA LEU A 14 -9.17 -9.52 -13.41
C LEU A 14 -9.43 -8.59 -12.21
N SER A 15 -8.61 -8.65 -11.16
CA SER A 15 -8.69 -7.72 -10.03
C SER A 15 -8.43 -6.27 -10.45
N ILE A 16 -7.39 -6.02 -11.24
CA ILE A 16 -7.09 -4.68 -11.76
C ILE A 16 -8.23 -4.16 -12.64
N GLU A 17 -8.79 -4.98 -13.51
CA GLU A 17 -9.93 -4.60 -14.35
C GLU A 17 -11.14 -4.20 -13.51
N ARG A 18 -11.47 -4.97 -12.47
CA ARG A 18 -12.56 -4.62 -11.53
C ARG A 18 -12.30 -3.29 -10.82
N ILE A 19 -11.06 -3.06 -10.36
CA ILE A 19 -10.68 -1.80 -9.71
C ILE A 19 -10.82 -0.63 -10.70
N LYS A 20 -10.29 -0.76 -11.92
CA LYS A 20 -10.38 0.24 -12.99
C LYS A 20 -11.82 0.64 -13.30
N ASN A 21 -12.72 -0.33 -13.40
CA ASN A 21 -14.14 -0.09 -13.68
C ASN A 21 -14.85 0.71 -12.57
N ASN A 22 -14.26 0.78 -11.37
CA ASN A 22 -14.80 1.53 -10.24
C ASN A 22 -14.09 2.88 -9.99
N THR A 23 -13.14 3.28 -10.85
CA THR A 23 -12.34 4.49 -10.67
C THR A 23 -12.47 5.45 -11.84
N GLU A 24 -13.64 6.10 -11.98
CA GLU A 24 -13.88 7.08 -13.06
C GLU A 24 -12.93 8.29 -12.99
N ASP A 25 -12.49 8.68 -11.78
CA ASP A 25 -11.63 9.85 -11.55
C ASP A 25 -10.12 9.56 -11.65
N TYR A 26 -9.71 8.29 -11.80
CA TYR A 26 -8.29 7.89 -11.81
C TYR A 26 -7.92 7.17 -13.10
N ASP A 27 -7.02 7.79 -13.86
CA ASP A 27 -6.38 7.15 -15.00
C ASP A 27 -5.25 6.23 -14.52
N LEU A 28 -5.61 4.99 -14.20
CA LEU A 28 -4.66 3.97 -13.76
C LEU A 28 -3.65 3.60 -14.86
N ASP A 29 -3.92 3.92 -16.12
CA ASP A 29 -3.01 3.66 -17.24
C ASP A 29 -1.98 4.79 -17.44
N SER A 30 -2.18 5.94 -16.79
CA SER A 30 -1.24 7.06 -16.85
C SER A 30 0.09 6.78 -16.14
N VAL A 31 0.11 5.88 -15.15
CA VAL A 31 1.29 5.60 -14.33
C VAL A 31 1.81 4.18 -14.63
N PRO A 32 3.07 4.01 -15.06
CA PRO A 32 3.65 2.68 -15.28
C PRO A 32 3.75 1.90 -13.97
N ILE A 33 3.06 0.75 -13.89
CA ILE A 33 3.03 -0.12 -12.71
C ILE A 33 3.45 -1.54 -13.12
N ILE A 34 4.39 -2.10 -12.37
CA ILE A 34 4.78 -3.50 -12.43
C ILE A 34 4.24 -4.20 -11.18
N ILE A 35 3.57 -5.33 -11.36
CA ILE A 35 3.16 -6.20 -10.25
C ILE A 35 3.98 -7.48 -10.31
N ALA A 36 4.62 -7.82 -9.19
CA ALA A 36 5.47 -8.99 -9.08
C ALA A 36 5.21 -9.73 -7.77
N ASP A 37 5.58 -11.00 -7.71
CA ASP A 37 5.77 -11.67 -6.43
C ASP A 37 7.12 -11.29 -5.83
N VAL A 38 7.36 -11.78 -4.63
CA VAL A 38 8.56 -11.48 -3.87
C VAL A 38 9.83 -11.99 -4.56
N GLU A 39 9.81 -13.15 -5.21
CA GLU A 39 10.97 -13.73 -5.91
C GLU A 39 11.35 -12.87 -7.13
N HIS A 40 10.39 -12.51 -7.97
CA HIS A 40 10.64 -11.70 -9.15
C HIS A 40 10.99 -10.25 -8.80
N ALA A 41 10.43 -9.71 -7.71
CA ALA A 41 10.76 -8.37 -7.27
C ALA A 41 12.21 -8.24 -6.78
N GLN A 42 12.86 -9.32 -6.31
CA GLN A 42 14.31 -9.31 -5.99
C GLN A 42 15.17 -9.03 -7.22
N ILE A 43 14.73 -9.49 -8.40
CA ILE A 43 15.43 -9.28 -9.67
C ILE A 43 15.29 -7.81 -10.09
N ILE A 44 14.11 -7.22 -9.90
CA ILE A 44 13.77 -5.86 -10.34
C ILE A 44 14.39 -4.79 -9.42
N SER A 45 14.37 -5.02 -8.11
CA SER A 45 14.87 -4.07 -7.11
C SER A 45 15.63 -4.82 -6.00
N PRO A 46 16.93 -5.12 -6.20
CA PRO A 46 17.71 -5.92 -5.26
C PRO A 46 18.01 -5.23 -3.91
N GLU A 47 17.91 -3.90 -3.82
CA GLU A 47 18.15 -3.14 -2.56
C GLU A 47 16.89 -3.08 -1.68
N ASN A 48 16.88 -3.73 -0.51
CA ASN A 48 15.61 -4.16 0.07
C ASN A 48 15.27 -3.79 1.51
N LYS A 49 14.63 -2.62 1.64
CA LYS A 49 13.66 -2.36 2.73
C LYS A 49 12.22 -2.68 2.33
N VAL A 50 11.91 -2.74 1.03
CA VAL A 50 10.54 -3.03 0.54
C VAL A 50 10.28 -4.52 0.49
N LEU A 51 11.23 -5.35 0.04
CA LEU A 51 11.04 -6.81 0.13
C LEU A 51 11.07 -7.32 1.55
N GLU A 52 11.84 -6.71 2.46
CA GLU A 52 11.77 -7.05 3.88
C GLU A 52 10.37 -6.82 4.47
N ARG A 53 9.73 -5.68 4.15
CA ARG A 53 8.33 -5.42 4.58
C ARG A 53 7.32 -6.38 3.96
N ALA A 54 7.43 -6.63 2.65
CA ALA A 54 6.56 -7.56 1.94
C ALA A 54 6.72 -9.01 2.45
N TYR A 55 7.95 -9.42 2.78
CA TYR A 55 8.24 -10.76 3.32
C TYR A 55 7.71 -10.96 4.74
N LEU A 56 7.80 -9.93 5.59
CA LEU A 56 7.66 -10.14 7.02
C LEU A 56 6.29 -9.73 7.58
N THR A 57 5.56 -8.82 6.95
CA THR A 57 4.46 -8.14 7.66
C THR A 57 3.22 -7.74 6.85
N SER A 58 3.14 -8.07 5.55
CA SER A 58 1.99 -7.61 4.73
C SER A 58 1.64 -8.52 3.55
N PHE A 59 0.41 -8.39 3.03
CA PHE A 59 -0.04 -9.06 1.81
C PHE A 59 0.53 -8.42 0.54
N GLY A 60 0.85 -7.12 0.59
CA GLY A 60 1.40 -6.34 -0.49
C GLY A 60 2.36 -5.26 0.02
N ALA A 61 3.21 -4.74 -0.86
CA ALA A 61 3.99 -3.55 -0.59
C ALA A 61 4.31 -2.79 -1.88
N VAL A 62 4.35 -1.45 -1.80
CA VAL A 62 4.74 -0.60 -2.92
C VAL A 62 6.16 -0.06 -2.78
N LYS A 63 6.93 -0.15 -3.87
CA LYS A 63 8.12 0.67 -4.12
C LYS A 63 7.78 1.67 -5.24
N GLY A 64 7.64 2.94 -4.88
CA GLY A 64 7.43 4.02 -5.86
C GLY A 64 8.73 4.51 -6.49
N ASN A 65 8.58 5.12 -7.68
CA ASN A 65 9.63 5.87 -8.40
C ASN A 65 10.92 5.07 -8.66
N ILE A 66 10.79 3.83 -9.14
CA ILE A 66 11.95 3.06 -9.62
C ILE A 66 12.33 3.60 -11.00
N ILE A 67 13.61 3.88 -11.19
CA ILE A 67 14.15 4.38 -12.46
C ILE A 67 14.88 3.23 -13.15
N TYR A 68 14.44 2.86 -14.36
CA TYR A 68 15.12 1.91 -15.24
C TYR A 68 15.04 2.40 -16.67
N ASP A 69 16.18 2.44 -17.36
CA ASP A 69 16.28 2.88 -18.76
C ASP A 69 15.53 4.20 -19.04
N ASN A 70 15.79 5.23 -18.22
CA ASN A 70 15.16 6.55 -18.24
C ASN A 70 13.63 6.57 -18.07
N SER A 71 13.02 5.45 -17.71
CA SER A 71 11.59 5.34 -17.41
C SER A 71 11.37 5.22 -15.91
N ILE A 72 10.32 5.88 -15.41
CA ILE A 72 9.89 5.81 -14.01
C ILE A 72 8.71 4.86 -13.93
N PHE A 73 8.80 3.85 -13.06
CA PHE A 73 7.71 2.94 -12.78
C PHE A 73 7.55 2.71 -11.27
N HIS A 74 6.37 2.22 -10.90
CA HIS A 74 6.06 1.78 -9.55
C HIS A 74 6.03 0.26 -9.53
N LEU A 75 6.51 -0.34 -8.45
CA LEU A 75 6.48 -1.79 -8.24
C LEU A 75 5.54 -2.11 -7.08
N ILE A 76 4.53 -2.93 -7.34
CA ILE A 76 3.70 -3.57 -6.33
C ILE A 76 4.21 -5.00 -6.17
N VAL A 77 4.62 -5.35 -4.95
CA VAL A 77 5.05 -6.70 -4.60
C VAL A 77 3.94 -7.38 -3.83
N LEU A 78 3.46 -8.53 -4.31
CA LEU A 78 2.46 -9.34 -3.61
C LEU A 78 3.10 -10.53 -2.91
N ASN A 79 2.73 -10.75 -1.65
CA ASN A 79 3.14 -11.92 -0.89
C ASN A 79 2.14 -13.07 -1.11
N PHE A 80 2.35 -13.86 -2.17
CA PHE A 80 1.50 -15.00 -2.48
C PHE A 80 1.52 -16.11 -1.43
N GLU A 81 2.58 -16.20 -0.61
CA GLU A 81 2.61 -17.13 0.51
C GLU A 81 1.56 -16.74 1.55
N TYR A 82 1.44 -15.44 1.88
CA TYR A 82 0.38 -14.95 2.77
C TYR A 82 -1.00 -15.00 2.12
N ILE A 83 -1.14 -14.57 0.86
CA ILE A 83 -2.43 -14.65 0.15
C ILE A 83 -2.99 -16.07 0.19
N LYS A 84 -2.14 -17.09 0.03
CA LYS A 84 -2.53 -18.50 0.14
C LYS A 84 -2.75 -18.93 1.60
N MET A 85 -1.83 -18.60 2.50
CA MET A 85 -1.91 -18.98 3.91
C MET A 85 -3.19 -18.48 4.58
N PHE A 86 -3.64 -17.29 4.22
CA PHE A 86 -4.87 -16.66 4.71
C PHE A 86 -6.10 -16.95 3.85
N ASP A 87 -5.94 -17.79 2.81
CA ASP A 87 -7.00 -18.15 1.86
C ASP A 87 -7.80 -16.94 1.39
N LEU A 88 -7.10 -15.92 0.88
CA LEU A 88 -7.77 -14.71 0.41
C LEU A 88 -8.58 -15.04 -0.82
N ASN A 89 -9.85 -14.62 -0.85
CA ASN A 89 -10.73 -14.71 -2.02
C ASN A 89 -10.53 -13.53 -2.98
N ASN A 90 -11.28 -13.47 -4.09
CA ASN A 90 -11.10 -12.43 -5.10
C ASN A 90 -11.39 -11.02 -4.56
N GLU A 91 -12.46 -10.82 -3.80
CA GLU A 91 -12.80 -9.52 -3.23
C GLU A 91 -11.76 -9.04 -2.21
N GLU A 92 -11.22 -9.98 -1.43
CA GLU A 92 -10.11 -9.74 -0.50
C GLU A 92 -8.83 -9.31 -1.24
N LEU A 93 -8.49 -10.00 -2.34
CA LEU A 93 -7.37 -9.60 -3.20
C LEU A 93 -7.61 -8.23 -3.86
N ASP A 94 -8.84 -7.93 -4.29
CA ASP A 94 -9.21 -6.62 -4.83
C ASP A 94 -9.00 -5.52 -3.78
N GLY A 95 -9.34 -5.80 -2.52
CA GLY A 95 -9.09 -4.92 -1.38
C GLY A 95 -7.61 -4.63 -1.15
N VAL A 96 -6.77 -5.67 -1.19
CA VAL A 96 -5.30 -5.54 -1.08
C VAL A 96 -4.73 -4.75 -2.25
N LEU A 97 -5.03 -5.13 -3.48
CA LEU A 97 -4.51 -4.45 -4.67
C LEU A 97 -4.97 -2.99 -4.73
N SER A 98 -6.22 -2.71 -4.39
CA SER A 98 -6.71 -1.35 -4.32
C SER A 98 -5.97 -0.54 -3.26
N HIS A 99 -5.65 -1.12 -2.10
CA HIS A 99 -4.86 -0.43 -1.07
C HIS A 99 -3.46 -0.08 -1.59
N GLU A 100 -2.77 -1.03 -2.23
CA GLU A 100 -1.43 -0.78 -2.79
C GLU A 100 -1.46 0.28 -3.90
N LEU A 101 -2.48 0.25 -4.77
CA LEU A 101 -2.71 1.32 -5.76
C LEU A 101 -2.96 2.67 -5.08
N GLY A 102 -3.64 2.67 -3.92
CA GLY A 102 -3.84 3.86 -3.10
C GLY A 102 -2.54 4.54 -2.68
N HIS A 103 -1.47 3.79 -2.38
CA HIS A 103 -0.15 4.37 -2.10
C HIS A 103 0.46 5.11 -3.30
N ILE A 104 0.06 4.74 -4.52
CA ILE A 104 0.52 5.36 -5.78
C ILE A 104 -0.35 6.58 -6.11
N PHE A 105 -1.67 6.41 -6.05
CA PHE A 105 -2.62 7.37 -6.62
C PHE A 105 -3.26 8.33 -5.61
N ASN A 106 -3.28 8.03 -4.31
CA ASN A 106 -3.90 8.87 -3.29
C ASN A 106 -2.87 9.32 -2.25
N LYS A 107 -1.95 10.21 -2.65
CA LYS A 107 -0.81 10.57 -1.81
C LYS A 107 -1.21 11.51 -0.67
N TYR A 108 -0.90 11.12 0.56
CA TYR A 108 -1.13 11.97 1.72
C TYR A 108 -0.23 13.21 1.72
N LYS A 109 -0.70 14.27 2.37
CA LYS A 109 0.11 15.46 2.62
C LYS A 109 1.20 15.12 3.63
N PHE A 110 2.45 15.01 3.16
CA PHE A 110 3.60 14.71 4.00
C PHE A 110 3.95 15.91 4.90
N GLU A 111 3.98 15.69 6.22
CA GLU A 111 4.49 16.69 7.16
C GLU A 111 6.01 16.56 7.27
N LYS A 112 6.73 17.66 7.08
CA LYS A 112 8.20 17.64 7.12
C LYS A 112 8.68 17.29 8.54
N VAL A 113 9.44 16.20 8.66
CA VAL A 113 10.07 15.82 9.93
C VAL A 113 11.19 16.83 10.26
N PRO A 114 11.20 17.44 11.47
CA PRO A 114 12.26 18.34 11.91
C PRO A 114 13.65 17.70 11.79
N THR A 115 14.64 18.51 11.47
CA THR A 115 16.04 18.06 11.31
C THR A 115 16.78 18.05 12.64
N TYR A 116 17.97 17.46 12.66
CA TYR A 116 18.86 17.51 13.82
C TYR A 116 19.23 18.96 14.23
N LEU A 117 19.32 19.88 13.26
CA LEU A 117 19.58 21.29 13.53
C LEU A 117 18.38 21.96 14.22
N ASP A 118 17.15 21.52 13.92
CA ASP A 118 15.94 22.03 14.57
C ASP A 118 15.86 21.58 16.05
N LEU A 119 16.37 20.38 16.35
CA LEU A 119 16.52 19.89 17.74
C LEU A 119 17.54 20.74 18.52
N ILE A 120 18.76 20.90 17.99
CA ILE A 120 19.81 21.69 18.68
C ILE A 120 19.37 23.15 18.83
N GLY A 121 18.68 23.69 17.83
CA GLY A 121 18.17 25.06 17.85
C GLY A 121 16.93 25.27 18.73
N GLY A 122 16.43 24.25 19.42
CA GLY A 122 15.26 24.35 20.31
C GLY A 122 13.93 24.60 19.60
N LYS A 123 13.84 24.32 18.29
CA LYS A 123 12.64 24.54 17.46
C LYS A 123 11.68 23.34 17.47
N ALA A 124 12.16 22.17 17.89
CA ALA A 124 11.38 20.94 18.00
C ALA A 124 11.97 20.06 19.13
N SER A 125 11.15 19.20 19.71
CA SER A 125 11.61 18.16 20.63
C SER A 125 11.76 16.79 19.93
N ILE A 126 12.34 15.82 20.64
CA ILE A 126 12.38 14.43 20.17
C ILE A 126 10.96 13.85 20.09
N GLU A 127 10.09 14.19 21.04
CA GLU A 127 8.68 13.76 21.00
C GLU A 127 7.95 14.30 19.77
N ASP A 128 8.22 15.55 19.37
CA ASP A 128 7.64 16.13 18.14
C ASP A 128 8.04 15.35 16.90
N ILE A 129 9.31 14.98 16.79
CA ILE A 129 9.83 14.19 15.67
C ILE A 129 9.14 12.83 15.59
N GLU A 130 9.07 12.10 16.70
CA GLU A 130 8.45 10.78 16.74
C GLU A 130 6.94 10.84 16.48
N LYS A 131 6.26 11.88 16.97
CA LYS A 131 4.85 12.14 16.68
C LYS A 131 4.61 12.41 15.19
N ILE A 132 5.40 13.28 14.56
CA ILE A 132 5.27 13.60 13.13
C ILE A 132 5.55 12.36 12.28
N LYS A 133 6.60 11.59 12.59
CA LYS A 133 6.89 10.32 11.90
C LYS A 133 5.72 9.33 12.01
N LYS A 134 5.17 9.15 13.22
CA LYS A 134 4.02 8.27 13.45
C LYS A 134 2.79 8.75 12.67
N ASN A 135 2.50 10.04 12.70
CA ASN A 135 1.38 10.62 11.95
C ASN A 135 1.53 10.44 10.44
N ASN A 136 2.72 10.70 9.89
CA ASN A 136 3.00 10.46 8.47
C ASN A 136 2.83 8.98 8.10
N ARG A 137 3.32 8.04 8.92
CA ARG A 137 3.13 6.60 8.71
C ARG A 137 1.64 6.23 8.71
N ASN A 138 0.88 6.69 9.69
CA ASN A 138 -0.55 6.39 9.79
C ASN A 138 -1.35 7.01 8.64
N ASN A 139 -1.07 8.27 8.29
CA ASN A 139 -1.71 8.94 7.17
C ASN A 139 -1.42 8.25 5.83
N ASN A 140 -0.20 7.74 5.63
CA ASN A 140 0.12 6.95 4.45
C ASN A 140 -0.84 5.76 4.27
N GLU A 141 -1.16 5.05 5.36
CA GLU A 141 -2.11 3.93 5.36
C GLU A 141 -3.55 4.40 5.18
N PHE A 142 -4.00 5.43 5.90
CA PHE A 142 -5.39 5.91 5.83
C PHE A 142 -5.76 6.45 4.46
N TYR A 143 -4.84 7.14 3.78
CA TYR A 143 -5.08 7.61 2.42
C TYR A 143 -5.11 6.44 1.43
N ALA A 144 -4.24 5.44 1.58
CA ALA A 144 -4.30 4.23 0.77
C ALA A 144 -5.60 3.44 1.00
N ASP A 145 -6.03 3.29 2.25
CA ASP A 145 -7.32 2.69 2.63
C ASP A 145 -8.52 3.43 2.04
N HIS A 146 -8.47 4.76 2.02
CA HIS A 146 -9.51 5.57 1.38
C HIS A 146 -9.58 5.35 -0.12
N PHE A 147 -8.46 5.04 -0.79
CA PHE A 147 -8.50 4.60 -2.18
C PHE A 147 -9.35 3.32 -2.34
N SER A 148 -9.21 2.36 -1.42
CA SER A 148 -10.09 1.17 -1.40
C SER A 148 -11.57 1.48 -1.15
N LYS A 149 -11.90 2.58 -0.45
CA LYS A 149 -13.29 3.02 -0.33
C LYS A 149 -13.85 3.54 -1.65
N ILE A 150 -13.11 4.42 -2.32
CA ILE A 150 -13.59 5.03 -3.57
C ILE A 150 -13.72 3.99 -4.69
N THR A 151 -12.89 2.94 -4.68
CA THR A 151 -12.95 1.83 -5.64
C THR A 151 -13.95 0.75 -5.24
N ARG A 152 -14.67 0.94 -4.11
CA ARG A 152 -15.66 0.01 -3.55
C ARG A 152 -15.09 -1.36 -3.13
N ASN A 153 -13.82 -1.41 -2.74
CA ASN A 153 -13.13 -2.62 -2.29
C ASN A 153 -12.79 -2.61 -0.79
N SER A 154 -13.34 -1.66 -0.02
CA SER A 154 -13.05 -1.51 1.41
C SER A 154 -13.48 -2.71 2.25
N GLU A 155 -14.59 -3.38 1.91
CA GLU A 155 -15.04 -4.56 2.65
C GLU A 155 -14.07 -5.74 2.52
N GLY A 156 -13.56 -5.98 1.31
CA GLY A 156 -12.54 -6.99 1.04
C GLY A 156 -11.26 -6.70 1.83
N LEU A 157 -10.84 -5.44 1.88
CA LEU A 157 -9.69 -5.01 2.66
C LEU A 157 -9.91 -5.20 4.17
N ILE A 158 -11.08 -4.84 4.71
CA ILE A 158 -11.43 -5.06 6.12
C ILE A 158 -11.35 -6.56 6.46
N ARG A 159 -11.85 -7.44 5.59
CA ARG A 159 -11.76 -8.90 5.80
C ARG A 159 -10.30 -9.37 5.83
N CYS A 160 -9.44 -8.87 4.95
CA CYS A 160 -8.01 -9.16 4.95
C CYS A 160 -7.34 -8.73 6.27
N ILE A 161 -7.58 -7.50 6.71
CA ILE A 161 -7.02 -6.97 7.96
C ILE A 161 -7.47 -7.83 9.14
N ASN A 162 -8.74 -8.20 9.21
CA ASN A 162 -9.25 -9.08 10.28
C ASN A 162 -8.61 -10.48 10.26
N LYS A 163 -8.36 -11.05 9.07
CA LYS A 163 -7.62 -12.33 8.95
C LYS A 163 -6.18 -12.18 9.45
N PHE A 164 -5.53 -11.06 9.14
CA PHE A 164 -4.16 -10.78 9.55
C PHE A 164 -4.02 -10.56 11.05
N ILE A 165 -4.93 -9.78 11.68
CA ILE A 165 -4.95 -9.59 13.15
C ILE A 165 -5.12 -10.94 13.87
N LYS A 166 -5.95 -11.85 13.36
CA LYS A 166 -6.17 -13.17 13.99
C LYS A 166 -4.99 -14.13 13.91
N SER A 167 -3.94 -13.77 13.18
CA SER A 167 -2.86 -14.68 12.79
C SER A 167 -1.71 -14.79 13.77
N GLU A 168 -1.65 -13.93 14.80
CA GLU A 168 -0.52 -13.78 15.73
C GLU A 168 0.82 -13.38 15.06
N ILE A 169 0.87 -13.21 13.74
CA ILE A 169 2.06 -12.79 12.95
C ILE A 169 2.14 -11.25 12.84
N PHE A 170 1.11 -10.53 13.28
CA PHE A 170 1.03 -9.09 13.10
C PHE A 170 1.92 -8.33 14.09
N ASP A 171 2.45 -7.21 13.61
CA ASP A 171 3.10 -6.18 14.44
C ASP A 171 2.19 -4.95 14.38
N ASN A 172 1.72 -4.44 15.53
CA ASN A 172 0.88 -3.24 15.69
C ASN A 172 -0.65 -3.38 15.46
N GLU A 173 -1.36 -4.06 16.39
CA GLU A 173 -2.84 -4.17 16.43
C GLU A 173 -3.56 -2.81 16.42
N ASP A 174 -3.01 -1.83 17.14
CA ASP A 174 -3.62 -0.51 17.29
C ASP A 174 -3.81 0.17 15.93
N LEU A 175 -2.81 0.10 15.05
CA LEU A 175 -2.91 0.69 13.71
C LEU A 175 -4.00 0.00 12.88
N PHE A 176 -4.06 -1.33 12.90
CA PHE A 176 -5.07 -2.05 12.14
C PHE A 176 -6.50 -1.77 12.63
N THR A 177 -6.68 -1.62 13.94
CA THR A 177 -7.96 -1.21 14.53
C THR A 177 -8.37 0.19 14.08
N LEU A 178 -7.42 1.15 14.08
CA LEU A 178 -7.67 2.50 13.58
C LEU A 178 -8.01 2.51 12.08
N ARG A 179 -7.33 1.68 11.27
CA ARG A 179 -7.61 1.53 9.83
C ARG A 179 -9.02 0.99 9.58
N ILE A 180 -9.45 -0.05 10.30
CA ILE A 180 -10.82 -0.57 10.20
C ILE A 180 -11.84 0.52 10.58
N ALA A 181 -11.59 1.26 11.66
CA ALA A 181 -12.47 2.36 12.07
C ALA A 181 -12.55 3.45 10.98
N ALA A 182 -11.42 3.82 10.39
CA ALA A 182 -11.36 4.79 9.28
C ALA A 182 -12.06 4.27 8.02
N LEU A 183 -11.97 2.97 7.72
CA LEU A 183 -12.68 2.32 6.61
C LEU A 183 -14.20 2.21 6.85
N ASN A 184 -14.68 2.28 8.08
CA ASN A 184 -16.11 2.27 8.40
C ASN A 184 -16.70 3.67 8.64
N SER A 185 -15.89 4.72 8.74
CA SER A 185 -16.37 6.08 9.00
C SER A 185 -16.69 6.85 7.71
N ASP A 186 -17.40 7.97 7.80
CA ASP A 186 -17.60 8.89 6.66
C ASP A 186 -16.41 9.84 6.43
N GLN A 187 -15.30 9.63 7.14
CA GLN A 187 -14.14 10.50 7.03
C GLN A 187 -13.49 10.39 5.65
N ILE A 188 -13.28 11.55 5.02
CA ILE A 188 -12.71 11.67 3.68
C ILE A 188 -11.19 11.93 3.79
N TYR A 189 -10.39 11.08 3.15
CA TYR A 189 -8.94 11.21 3.05
C TYR A 189 -8.55 11.41 1.59
N ARG A 190 -8.78 12.62 1.06
CA ARG A 190 -8.41 13.01 -0.30
C ARG A 190 -7.00 13.56 -0.33
N GLY A 191 -6.10 12.83 -0.97
CA GLY A 191 -4.72 13.20 -1.20
C GLY A 191 -4.50 13.95 -2.50
N GLU A 192 -3.22 14.22 -2.79
CA GLU A 192 -2.80 14.67 -4.10
C GLU A 192 -2.91 13.49 -5.07
N VAL A 193 -3.76 13.64 -6.10
CA VAL A 193 -3.88 12.64 -7.16
C VAL A 193 -2.63 12.73 -8.03
N HIS A 194 -1.81 11.69 -8.00
CA HIS A 194 -0.66 11.61 -8.90
C HIS A 194 -1.19 11.44 -10.32
N ARG A 195 -1.10 12.51 -11.12
CA ARG A 195 -1.21 12.44 -12.57
C ARG A 195 0.20 12.31 -13.10
N ALA A 196 0.46 11.36 -14.01
CA ALA A 196 1.75 11.29 -14.66
C ALA A 196 2.02 12.62 -15.38
N HIS A 197 3.01 13.36 -14.91
CA HIS A 197 3.63 14.41 -15.71
C HIS A 197 4.64 13.71 -16.61
N LEU A 198 4.26 13.56 -17.88
CA LEU A 198 5.18 13.32 -18.98
C LEU A 198 6.15 14.50 -19.12
#